data_AF-A0A538MYL6-F1
#
_entry.id   AF-A0A538MYL6-F1
#
_cell.length_a   1.000
_cell.length_b   1.000
_cell.length_c   1.000
_cell.angle_alpha   90.00
_cell.angle_beta   90.00
_cell.angle_gamma   90.00
#
_symmetry.space_group_name_H-M   'P 1'
#
loop_
_entity.id
_entity.type
_entity.pdbx_description
1 polymer ?
#
loop_
_entity_poly.entity_id
_entity_poly.type
_entity_poly.pdbx_seq_one_letter_code
_entity_poly.pdbx_strand_id
1 'polypeptide(L)'
;MIERYLRELEAELGAVGIRGSLRRRILAETADHLRETGDVARFGESKLIAARFADELATNGARRVAYTSFLALAPAGIAYAILLGLIRTWPDITSAKVLPLAIATALTVVLAPQVAFATGLLTVARAWRLRSETAVPAAEIGVLRRRAAVALGSGAAAFTGIAVYAYEYSSGLPSWWTTTAFAVSGAVLVPIAGAAVALARNARVRPQASGSAGDLFDDVAPLLDLVPFRLRGRPWRFCLLVAVAVAAAALIAGGPDEGPRNAVFEFVAVCAGFAGLGRFLGLRR
;
A
#
# COMPACT_ATOMS: atom_id res chain seq x y z
N MET A 1 2.89 -26.65 -37.20
CA MET A 1 3.74 -26.53 -35.98
C MET A 1 3.44 -25.23 -35.23
N ILE A 2 3.48 -24.08 -35.91
CA ILE A 2 3.16 -22.75 -35.35
C ILE A 2 1.79 -22.70 -34.67
N GLU A 3 0.71 -23.18 -35.31
CA GLU A 3 -0.63 -23.15 -34.69
C GLU A 3 -0.75 -23.97 -33.40
N ARG A 4 -0.05 -25.10 -33.33
CA ARG A 4 -0.01 -25.94 -32.11
C ARG A 4 0.69 -25.18 -30.99
N TYR A 5 1.85 -24.59 -31.28
CA TYR A 5 2.58 -23.75 -30.35
C TYR A 5 1.74 -22.57 -29.85
N LEU A 6 1.02 -21.87 -30.74
CA LEU A 6 0.15 -20.74 -30.36
C LEU A 6 -1.00 -21.17 -29.45
N ARG A 7 -1.60 -22.36 -29.66
CA ARG A 7 -2.64 -22.91 -28.76
C ARG A 7 -2.08 -23.25 -27.37
N GLU A 8 -0.90 -23.84 -27.32
CA GLU A 8 -0.20 -24.13 -26.05
C GLU A 8 0.14 -22.82 -25.32
N LEU A 9 0.72 -21.85 -26.02
CA LEU A 9 1.00 -20.52 -25.47
C LEU A 9 -0.28 -19.83 -24.99
N GLU A 10 -1.39 -19.95 -25.72
CA GLU A 10 -2.70 -19.46 -25.28
C GLU A 10 -3.02 -19.99 -23.89
N ALA A 11 -2.97 -21.32 -23.72
CA ALA A 11 -3.33 -22.00 -22.47
C ALA A 11 -2.41 -21.56 -21.32
N GLU A 12 -1.10 -21.51 -21.56
CA GLU A 12 -0.11 -21.09 -20.57
C GLU A 12 -0.29 -19.61 -20.15
N LEU A 13 -0.55 -18.70 -21.11
CA LEU A 13 -0.88 -17.30 -20.81
C LEU A 13 -2.15 -17.20 -19.93
N GLY A 14 -3.15 -18.05 -20.20
CA GLY A 14 -4.36 -18.14 -19.38
C GLY A 14 -4.08 -18.63 -17.95
N ALA A 15 -3.17 -19.60 -17.80
CA ALA A 15 -2.79 -20.19 -16.52
C ALA A 15 -2.07 -19.20 -15.60
N VAL A 16 -1.22 -18.33 -16.17
CA VAL A 16 -0.54 -17.24 -15.44
C VAL A 16 -1.43 -16.00 -15.24
N GLY A 17 -2.67 -16.04 -15.73
CA GLY A 17 -3.69 -15.01 -15.48
C GLY A 17 -3.72 -13.85 -16.49
N ILE A 18 -2.99 -13.96 -17.61
CA ILE A 18 -3.03 -12.99 -18.71
C ILE A 18 -4.28 -13.26 -19.54
N ARG A 19 -5.15 -12.25 -19.72
CA ARG A 19 -6.47 -12.41 -20.34
C ARG A 19 -6.83 -11.24 -21.27
N GLY A 20 -7.89 -11.44 -22.06
CA GLY A 20 -8.54 -10.37 -22.83
C GLY A 20 -7.68 -9.84 -23.99
N SER A 21 -7.71 -8.52 -24.18
CA SER A 21 -6.99 -7.84 -25.27
C SER A 21 -5.47 -8.04 -25.21
N LEU A 22 -4.90 -8.09 -24.01
CA LEU A 22 -3.47 -8.29 -23.82
C LEU A 22 -3.01 -9.68 -24.29
N ARG A 23 -3.77 -10.73 -23.94
CA ARG A 23 -3.51 -12.10 -24.42
C ARG A 23 -3.59 -12.17 -25.95
N ARG A 24 -4.62 -11.56 -26.54
CA ARG A 24 -4.78 -11.50 -28.01
C ARG A 24 -3.62 -10.77 -28.69
N ARG A 25 -3.17 -9.67 -28.11
CA ARG A 25 -2.04 -8.90 -28.62
C ARG A 25 -0.73 -9.70 -28.59
N ILE A 26 -0.42 -10.35 -27.46
CA ILE A 26 0.78 -11.21 -27.33
C ILE A 26 0.75 -12.34 -28.36
N LEU A 27 -0.40 -12.98 -28.56
CA LEU A 27 -0.54 -14.06 -29.54
C LEU A 27 -0.39 -13.55 -30.98
N ALA A 28 -0.91 -12.37 -31.30
CA ALA A 28 -0.75 -11.76 -32.61
C ALA A 28 0.72 -11.42 -32.89
N GLU A 29 1.40 -10.74 -31.97
CA GLU A 29 2.83 -10.41 -32.08
C GLU A 29 3.69 -11.67 -32.18
N THR A 30 3.37 -12.72 -31.41
CA THR A 30 4.07 -14.02 -31.49
C THR A 30 3.83 -14.72 -32.82
N ALA A 31 2.59 -14.69 -33.34
CA ALA A 31 2.26 -15.30 -34.62
C ALA A 31 3.01 -14.63 -35.78
N ASP A 32 3.12 -13.29 -35.75
CA ASP A 32 3.84 -12.53 -36.77
C ASP A 32 5.35 -12.84 -36.72
N HIS A 33 5.97 -12.83 -35.54
CA HIS A 33 7.38 -13.22 -35.40
C HIS A 33 7.66 -14.66 -35.83
N LEU A 34 6.78 -15.61 -35.53
CA LEU A 34 6.94 -17.00 -35.95
C LEU A 34 6.75 -17.18 -37.46
N ARG A 35 5.91 -16.37 -38.11
CA ARG A 35 5.76 -16.37 -39.58
C ARG A 35 6.98 -15.78 -40.27
N GLU A 36 7.60 -14.75 -39.70
CA GLU A 36 8.82 -14.13 -40.23
C GLU A 36 10.05 -15.03 -40.08
N THR A 37 10.22 -15.67 -38.92
CA THR A 37 11.42 -16.46 -38.62
C THR A 37 11.30 -17.93 -39.01
N GLY A 38 10.09 -18.49 -39.00
CA GLY A 38 9.83 -19.91 -39.31
C GLY A 38 10.33 -20.92 -38.27
N ASP A 39 11.01 -20.46 -37.20
CA ASP A 39 11.70 -21.33 -36.25
C ASP A 39 11.09 -21.29 -34.85
N VAL A 40 10.21 -22.27 -34.58
CA VAL A 40 9.56 -22.46 -33.27
C VAL A 40 10.55 -22.90 -32.20
N ALA A 41 11.60 -23.66 -32.55
CA ALA A 41 12.55 -24.20 -31.59
C ALA A 41 13.40 -23.07 -30.98
N ARG A 42 13.79 -22.09 -31.79
CA ARG A 42 14.51 -20.90 -31.33
C ARG A 42 13.67 -19.99 -30.42
N PHE A 43 12.35 -20.04 -30.54
CA PHE A 43 11.44 -19.25 -29.70
C PHE A 43 11.34 -19.78 -28.26
N GLY A 44 11.66 -21.05 -28.04
CA GLY A 44 11.67 -21.69 -26.73
C GLY A 44 10.31 -22.25 -26.29
N GLU A 45 10.25 -22.78 -25.07
CA GLU A 45 9.04 -23.41 -24.54
C GLU A 45 7.94 -22.38 -24.24
N SER A 46 6.71 -22.66 -24.67
CA SER A 46 5.53 -21.81 -24.48
C SER A 46 5.31 -21.43 -23.01
N LYS A 47 5.54 -22.37 -22.10
CA LYS A 47 5.47 -22.16 -20.65
C LYS A 47 6.48 -21.14 -20.13
N LEU A 48 7.73 -21.22 -20.59
CA LEU A 48 8.78 -20.28 -20.20
C LEU A 48 8.50 -18.88 -20.73
N ILE A 49 8.00 -18.78 -21.96
CA ILE A 49 7.59 -17.51 -22.57
C ILE A 49 6.42 -16.89 -21.80
N ALA A 50 5.38 -17.67 -21.48
CA ALA A 50 4.25 -17.21 -20.69
C ALA A 50 4.68 -16.73 -19.29
N ALA A 51 5.62 -17.45 -18.65
CA ALA A 51 6.18 -17.06 -17.36
C ALA A 51 6.92 -15.71 -17.43
N ARG A 52 7.78 -15.51 -18.44
CA ARG A 52 8.48 -14.23 -18.65
C ARG A 52 7.52 -13.06 -18.86
N PHE A 53 6.50 -13.23 -19.70
CA PHE A 53 5.46 -12.21 -19.86
C PHE A 53 4.74 -11.92 -18.55
N ALA A 54 4.41 -12.94 -17.77
CA ALA A 54 3.76 -12.76 -16.47
C ALA A 54 4.64 -11.99 -15.50
N ASP A 55 5.94 -12.28 -15.44
CA ASP A 55 6.89 -11.62 -14.55
C ASP A 55 7.05 -10.13 -14.91
N GLU A 56 7.24 -9.81 -16.19
CA GLU A 56 7.37 -8.42 -16.65
C GLU A 56 6.08 -7.63 -16.46
N LEU A 57 4.93 -8.21 -16.81
CA LEU A 57 3.62 -7.56 -16.64
C LEU A 57 3.27 -7.38 -15.16
N ALA A 58 3.55 -8.37 -14.33
CA ALA A 58 3.32 -8.28 -12.89
C ALA A 58 4.23 -7.23 -12.26
N THR A 59 5.50 -7.16 -12.66
CA THR A 59 6.48 -6.16 -12.20
C THR A 59 6.03 -4.75 -12.56
N ASN A 60 5.77 -4.50 -13.84
CA ASN A 60 5.31 -3.21 -14.34
C ASN A 60 4.00 -2.78 -13.68
N GLY A 61 3.02 -3.69 -13.63
CA GLY A 61 1.73 -3.41 -13.05
C GLY A 61 1.78 -3.19 -11.54
N ALA A 62 2.61 -3.93 -10.79
CA ALA A 62 2.75 -3.74 -9.36
C ALA A 62 3.42 -2.40 -9.02
N ARG A 63 4.44 -1.97 -9.78
CA ARG A 63 5.04 -0.63 -9.67
C ARG A 63 4.02 0.47 -9.95
N ARG A 64 3.26 0.35 -11.04
CA ARG A 64 2.19 1.31 -11.36
C ARG A 64 1.17 1.39 -10.25
N VAL A 65 0.69 0.24 -9.76
CA VAL A 65 -0.29 0.17 -8.66
C VAL A 65 0.25 0.79 -7.38
N ALA A 66 1.52 0.59 -7.06
CA ALA A 66 2.16 1.23 -5.92
C ALA A 66 2.06 2.76 -5.98
N TYR A 67 2.47 3.36 -7.10
CA TYR A 67 2.37 4.82 -7.29
C TYR A 67 0.93 5.30 -7.32
N THR A 68 0.04 4.63 -8.06
CA THR A 68 -1.38 5.06 -8.15
C THR A 68 -2.09 4.92 -6.81
N SER A 69 -1.76 3.91 -5.99
CA SER A 69 -2.37 3.76 -4.65
C SER A 69 -1.92 4.87 -3.71
N PHE A 70 -0.64 5.24 -3.74
CA PHE A 70 -0.14 6.36 -2.97
C PHE A 70 -0.75 7.70 -3.42
N LEU A 71 -0.82 7.93 -4.73
CA LEU A 71 -1.47 9.12 -5.30
C LEU A 71 -2.96 9.18 -4.96
N ALA A 72 -3.66 8.03 -4.93
CA ALA A 72 -5.06 7.97 -4.50
C ALA A 72 -5.26 8.30 -3.02
N LEU A 73 -4.25 8.05 -2.17
CA LEU A 73 -4.26 8.39 -0.75
C LEU A 73 -3.80 9.84 -0.47
N ALA A 74 -3.16 10.53 -1.41
CA ALA A 74 -2.68 11.89 -1.17
C ALA A 74 -3.83 12.89 -0.87
N PRO A 75 -4.95 12.92 -1.62
CA PRO A 75 -6.12 13.73 -1.25
C PRO A 75 -6.69 13.34 0.12
N ALA A 76 -6.63 12.05 0.46
CA ALA A 76 -7.07 11.52 1.74
C ALA A 76 -6.24 12.12 2.90
N GLY A 77 -4.91 12.12 2.78
CA GLY A 77 -4.02 12.72 3.78
C GLY A 77 -4.25 14.24 3.94
N ILE A 78 -4.39 14.96 2.84
CA ILE A 78 -4.66 16.41 2.84
C ILE A 78 -6.01 16.69 3.51
N ALA A 79 -7.06 15.98 3.09
CA ALA A 79 -8.40 16.17 3.63
C ALA A 79 -8.48 15.83 5.12
N TYR A 80 -7.77 14.77 5.55
CA TYR A 80 -7.64 14.41 6.96
C TYR A 80 -7.01 15.54 7.78
N ALA A 81 -5.88 16.08 7.31
CA ALA A 81 -5.19 17.19 7.98
C ALA A 81 -6.07 18.46 8.05
N ILE A 82 -6.80 18.78 6.98
CA ILE A 82 -7.74 19.90 6.95
C ILE A 82 -8.87 19.68 7.96
N LEU A 83 -9.51 18.50 7.96
CA LEU A 83 -10.62 18.20 8.88
C LEU A 83 -10.21 18.29 10.34
N LEU A 84 -9.01 17.79 10.68
CA LEU A 84 -8.45 17.94 12.02
C LEU A 84 -8.14 19.39 12.37
N GLY A 85 -7.51 20.14 11.48
CA GLY A 85 -7.17 21.55 11.70
C GLY A 85 -8.39 22.47 11.81
N LEU A 86 -9.53 22.07 11.23
CA LEU A 86 -10.79 22.80 11.34
C LEU A 86 -11.54 22.53 12.65
N ILE A 87 -11.22 21.45 13.38
CA ILE A 87 -11.75 21.22 14.73
C ILE A 87 -10.97 22.08 15.71
N ARG A 88 -11.65 23.08 16.30
CA ARG A 88 -11.08 23.91 17.38
C ARG A 88 -11.33 23.35 18.78
N THR A 89 -12.43 22.61 18.95
CA THR A 89 -12.83 22.05 20.23
C THR A 89 -13.27 20.62 19.99
N TRP A 90 -12.61 19.69 20.67
CA TRP A 90 -12.98 18.27 20.62
C TRP A 90 -14.23 18.02 21.46
N PRO A 91 -15.24 17.32 20.94
CA PRO A 91 -16.38 16.86 21.72
C PRO A 91 -15.92 16.02 22.92
N ASP A 92 -16.61 16.15 24.05
CA ASP A 92 -16.42 15.24 25.19
C ASP A 92 -16.76 13.82 24.75
N ILE A 93 -15.92 12.84 25.10
CA ILE A 93 -16.15 11.41 24.82
C ILE A 93 -17.52 10.93 25.32
N THR A 94 -18.03 11.50 26.41
CA THR A 94 -19.33 11.15 26.99
C THR A 94 -20.53 11.65 26.17
N SER A 95 -20.30 12.58 25.23
CA SER A 95 -21.34 13.15 24.36
C SER A 95 -21.71 12.27 23.16
N ALA A 96 -21.02 11.14 22.98
CA ALA A 96 -21.30 10.18 21.92
C ALA A 96 -22.64 9.47 22.12
N LYS A 97 -23.30 9.11 21.01
CA LYS A 97 -24.53 8.32 21.04
C LYS A 97 -24.29 6.90 21.56
N VAL A 98 -23.20 6.26 21.14
CA VAL A 98 -22.82 4.89 21.53
C VAL A 98 -21.34 4.87 21.93
N LEU A 99 -21.08 4.94 23.24
CA LEU A 99 -19.73 5.10 23.79
C LEU A 99 -18.69 4.06 23.29
N PRO A 100 -18.96 2.73 23.28
CA PRO A 100 -17.99 1.76 22.77
C PRO A 100 -17.65 1.96 21.28
N LEU A 101 -18.65 2.31 20.47
CA LEU A 101 -18.46 2.59 19.05
C LEU A 101 -17.61 3.84 18.87
N ALA A 102 -17.92 4.91 19.61
CA ALA A 102 -17.17 6.16 19.55
C ALA A 102 -15.70 6.00 19.95
N ILE A 103 -15.39 5.19 20.96
CA ILE A 103 -14.00 4.85 21.35
C ILE A 103 -13.30 4.10 20.21
N ALA A 104 -13.94 3.06 19.65
CA ALA A 104 -13.37 2.28 18.55
C ALA A 104 -13.13 3.16 17.31
N THR A 105 -14.06 4.06 17.01
CA THR A 105 -13.96 5.00 15.89
C THR A 105 -12.86 6.03 16.13
N ALA A 106 -12.74 6.60 17.32
CA ALA A 106 -11.65 7.53 17.66
C ALA A 106 -10.27 6.86 17.48
N LEU A 107 -10.11 5.64 18.00
CA LEU A 107 -8.88 4.86 17.80
C LEU A 107 -8.59 4.61 16.31
N THR A 108 -9.62 4.30 15.52
CA THR A 108 -9.48 4.10 14.07
C THR A 108 -9.06 5.39 13.35
N VAL A 109 -9.69 6.52 13.69
CA VAL A 109 -9.38 7.84 13.13
C VAL A 109 -7.96 8.29 13.47
N VAL A 110 -7.39 7.84 14.59
CA VAL A 110 -6.01 8.15 14.98
C VAL A 110 -5.01 7.18 14.31
N LEU A 111 -5.23 5.86 14.43
CA LEU A 111 -4.24 4.86 14.01
C LEU A 111 -4.25 4.59 12.51
N ALA A 112 -5.42 4.55 11.88
CA ALA A 112 -5.53 4.13 10.48
C ALA A 112 -4.82 5.10 9.50
N PRO A 113 -4.90 6.43 9.64
CA PRO A 113 -4.13 7.35 8.80
C PRO A 113 -2.61 7.15 8.92
N GLN A 114 -2.10 6.90 10.14
CA GLN A 114 -0.67 6.66 10.36
C GLN A 114 -0.22 5.38 9.67
N VAL A 115 -0.99 4.30 9.80
CA VAL A 115 -0.72 3.03 9.11
C VAL A 115 -0.79 3.22 7.60
N ALA A 116 -1.79 3.94 7.09
CA ALA A 116 -1.96 4.23 5.67
C ALA A 116 -0.76 5.00 5.10
N PHE A 117 -0.31 6.04 5.82
CA PHE A 117 0.81 6.87 5.44
C PHE A 117 2.13 6.11 5.45
N ALA A 118 2.45 5.42 6.55
CA ALA A 118 3.69 4.67 6.70
C ALA A 118 3.79 3.55 5.64
N THR A 119 2.72 2.76 5.47
CA THR A 119 2.71 1.69 4.46
C THR A 119 2.70 2.23 3.03
N GLY A 120 2.04 3.36 2.78
CA GLY A 120 2.08 4.07 1.51
C GLY A 120 3.50 4.48 1.11
N LEU A 121 4.23 5.15 2.02
CA LEU A 121 5.62 5.56 1.80
C LEU A 121 6.54 4.36 1.58
N LEU A 122 6.40 3.31 2.39
CA LEU A 122 7.17 2.07 2.24
C LEU A 122 6.88 1.34 0.92
N THR A 123 5.66 1.47 0.40
CA THR A 123 5.29 0.93 -0.91
C THR A 123 6.00 1.72 -2.03
N VAL A 124 5.98 3.05 -1.95
CA VAL A 124 6.65 3.93 -2.92
C VAL A 124 8.17 3.74 -2.90
N ALA A 125 8.79 3.69 -1.72
CA ALA A 125 10.23 3.47 -1.58
C ALA A 125 10.67 2.18 -2.27
N ARG A 126 9.93 1.09 -2.06
CA ARG A 126 10.20 -0.19 -2.71
C ARG A 126 9.95 -0.15 -4.22
N ALA A 127 8.87 0.48 -4.67
CA ALA A 127 8.60 0.66 -6.10
C ALA A 127 9.68 1.50 -6.80
N TRP A 128 10.22 2.51 -6.11
CA TRP A 128 11.31 3.35 -6.57
C TRP A 128 12.63 2.59 -6.66
N ARG A 129 12.94 1.74 -5.67
CA ARG A 129 14.09 0.83 -5.70
C ARG A 129 14.03 -0.11 -6.90
N LEU A 130 12.86 -0.67 -7.16
CA LEU A 130 12.63 -1.65 -8.22
C LEU A 130 12.42 -1.01 -9.62
N ARG A 131 12.70 0.29 -9.81
CA ARG A 131 12.36 1.00 -11.06
C ARG A 131 13.22 0.60 -12.26
N SER A 132 14.43 0.12 -12.04
CA SER A 132 15.34 -0.33 -13.10
C SER A 132 15.16 -1.80 -13.49
N GLU A 133 14.47 -2.58 -12.64
CA GLU A 133 14.32 -4.02 -12.85
C GLU A 133 13.23 -4.33 -13.88
N THR A 134 13.52 -5.23 -14.81
CA THR A 134 12.58 -5.70 -15.85
C THR A 134 11.62 -6.75 -15.29
N ALA A 135 12.15 -7.69 -14.50
CA ALA A 135 11.39 -8.75 -13.84
C ALA A 135 11.88 -8.89 -12.39
N VAL A 136 10.95 -8.78 -11.43
CA VAL A 136 11.25 -8.93 -10.01
C VAL A 136 10.65 -10.23 -9.45
N PRO A 137 11.27 -10.86 -8.43
CA PRO A 137 10.76 -12.08 -7.84
C PRO A 137 9.31 -12.02 -7.39
N ALA A 138 8.58 -13.14 -7.47
CA ALA A 138 7.18 -13.19 -7.06
C ALA A 138 6.96 -12.76 -5.59
N ALA A 139 7.94 -13.05 -4.72
CA ALA A 139 7.92 -12.64 -3.32
C ALA A 139 7.97 -11.10 -3.15
N GLU A 140 8.76 -10.41 -3.97
CA GLU A 140 8.87 -8.94 -4.01
C GLU A 140 7.53 -8.29 -4.38
N ILE A 141 6.91 -8.79 -5.45
CA ILE A 141 5.59 -8.36 -5.91
C ILE A 141 4.53 -8.59 -4.82
N GLY A 142 4.62 -9.74 -4.13
CA GLY A 142 3.75 -10.05 -3.01
C GLY A 142 3.84 -9.03 -1.87
N VAL A 143 5.05 -8.62 -1.48
CA VAL A 143 5.25 -7.57 -0.46
C VAL A 143 4.65 -6.25 -0.92
N LEU A 144 4.93 -5.83 -2.16
CA LEU A 144 4.44 -4.57 -2.71
C LEU A 144 2.90 -4.52 -2.72
N ARG A 145 2.25 -5.60 -3.16
CA ARG A 145 0.78 -5.73 -3.17
C ARG A 145 0.20 -5.72 -1.76
N ARG A 146 0.82 -6.40 -0.79
CA ARG A 146 0.38 -6.39 0.61
C ARG A 146 0.47 -5.00 1.23
N ARG A 147 1.59 -4.28 1.03
CA ARG A 147 1.74 -2.92 1.53
C ARG A 147 0.72 -1.96 0.92
N ALA A 148 0.50 -2.05 -0.40
CA ALA A 148 -0.54 -1.26 -1.08
C ALA A 148 -1.95 -1.57 -0.57
N ALA A 149 -2.28 -2.85 -0.34
CA ALA A 149 -3.57 -3.26 0.20
C ALA A 149 -3.80 -2.71 1.62
N VAL A 150 -2.78 -2.79 2.48
CA VAL A 150 -2.85 -2.25 3.85
C VAL A 150 -2.98 -0.74 3.82
N ALA A 151 -2.22 -0.05 2.95
CA ALA A 151 -2.31 1.40 2.80
C ALA A 151 -3.72 1.86 2.40
N LEU A 152 -4.29 1.24 1.37
CA LEU A 152 -5.64 1.54 0.88
C LEU A 152 -6.71 1.15 1.91
N GLY A 153 -6.57 -0.01 2.55
CA GLY A 153 -7.50 -0.49 3.57
C GLY A 153 -7.53 0.42 4.80
N SER A 154 -6.36 0.84 5.30
CA SER A 154 -6.27 1.77 6.41
C SER A 154 -6.75 3.18 6.02
N GLY A 155 -6.50 3.63 4.80
CA GLY A 155 -7.06 4.89 4.29
C GLY A 155 -8.59 4.87 4.21
N ALA A 156 -9.17 3.77 3.73
CA ALA A 156 -10.62 3.58 3.72
C ALA A 156 -11.18 3.54 5.15
N ALA A 157 -10.55 2.78 6.05
CA ALA A 157 -10.96 2.69 7.45
C ALA A 157 -10.93 4.05 8.15
N ALA A 158 -9.92 4.88 7.87
CA ALA A 158 -9.83 6.23 8.41
C ALA A 158 -11.05 7.09 8.00
N PHE A 159 -11.40 7.12 6.72
CA PHE A 159 -12.51 7.96 6.23
C PHE A 159 -13.90 7.40 6.57
N THR A 160 -14.05 6.07 6.62
CA THR A 160 -15.24 5.47 7.23
C THR A 160 -15.33 5.84 8.71
N GLY A 161 -14.21 5.80 9.44
CA GLY A 161 -14.11 6.23 10.83
C GLY A 161 -14.51 7.69 11.02
N ILE A 162 -14.03 8.60 10.16
CA ILE A 162 -14.41 10.03 10.20
C ILE A 162 -15.93 10.20 10.02
N ALA A 163 -16.53 9.51 9.05
CA ALA A 163 -17.98 9.58 8.84
C ALA A 163 -18.78 9.07 10.05
N VAL A 164 -18.34 7.96 10.65
CA VAL A 164 -18.95 7.42 11.88
C VAL A 164 -18.73 8.39 13.05
N TYR A 165 -17.55 8.98 13.18
CA TYR A 165 -17.24 9.97 14.22
C TYR A 165 -18.16 11.19 14.10
N ALA A 166 -18.32 11.71 12.90
CA ALA A 166 -19.23 12.82 12.61
C ALA A 166 -20.69 12.51 12.97
N TYR A 167 -21.11 11.26 12.77
CA TYR A 167 -22.43 10.79 13.16
C TYR A 167 -22.58 10.67 14.69
N GLU A 168 -21.62 10.03 15.35
CA GLU A 168 -21.66 9.77 16.80
C GLU A 168 -21.64 11.06 17.62
N TYR A 169 -20.87 12.05 17.19
CA TYR A 169 -20.72 13.34 17.87
C TYR A 169 -21.54 14.46 17.23
N SER A 170 -22.55 14.13 16.42
CA SER A 170 -23.33 15.11 15.65
C SER A 170 -24.04 16.17 16.50
N SER A 171 -24.30 15.89 17.78
CA SER A 171 -24.92 16.81 18.74
C SER A 171 -23.94 17.85 19.30
N GLY A 172 -22.66 17.48 19.43
CA GLY A 172 -21.59 18.37 19.93
C GLY A 172 -20.80 19.07 18.83
N LEU A 173 -20.99 18.67 17.57
CA LEU A 173 -20.29 19.21 16.41
C LEU A 173 -21.18 20.18 15.62
N PRO A 174 -20.61 21.25 15.04
CA PRO A 174 -21.34 22.10 14.11
C PRO A 174 -21.87 21.30 12.91
N SER A 175 -23.11 21.59 12.48
CA SER A 175 -23.75 20.89 11.36
C SER A 175 -22.92 20.94 10.07
N TRP A 176 -22.28 22.07 9.78
CA TRP A 176 -21.39 22.23 8.62
C TRP A 176 -20.20 21.27 8.67
N TRP A 177 -19.65 20.98 9.85
CA TRP A 177 -18.52 20.07 10.00
C TRP A 177 -18.96 18.64 9.70
N THR A 178 -20.11 18.23 10.24
CA THR A 178 -20.70 16.92 9.97
C THR A 178 -20.99 16.71 8.49
N THR A 179 -21.64 17.68 7.82
CA THR A 179 -21.87 17.62 6.37
C THR A 179 -20.57 17.56 5.57
N THR A 180 -19.57 18.36 5.97
CA THR A 180 -18.24 18.36 5.31
C THR A 180 -17.55 17.02 5.48
N ALA A 181 -17.55 16.44 6.68
CA ALA A 181 -16.95 15.15 6.97
C ALA A 181 -17.57 14.02 6.12
N PHE A 182 -18.89 14.00 5.95
CA PHE A 182 -19.56 13.04 5.06
C PHE A 182 -19.20 13.27 3.59
N ALA A 183 -19.28 14.51 3.10
CA ALA A 183 -19.00 14.84 1.71
C ALA A 183 -17.54 14.48 1.33
N VAL A 184 -16.60 14.86 2.18
CA VAL A 184 -15.17 14.58 2.00
C VAL A 184 -14.90 13.06 2.08
N SER A 185 -15.50 12.36 3.05
CA SER A 185 -15.32 10.90 3.15
C SER A 185 -15.84 10.18 1.92
N GLY A 186 -17.02 10.56 1.42
CA GLY A 186 -17.55 10.03 0.17
C GLY A 186 -16.61 10.31 -1.01
N ALA A 187 -16.15 11.55 -1.16
CA ALA A 187 -15.28 11.95 -2.26
C ALA A 187 -13.92 11.23 -2.25
N VAL A 188 -13.31 11.01 -1.07
CA VAL A 188 -12.01 10.35 -0.91
C VAL A 188 -12.09 8.84 -1.07
N LEU A 189 -13.20 8.21 -0.67
CA LEU A 189 -13.36 6.76 -0.81
C LEU A 189 -13.43 6.31 -2.28
N VAL A 190 -13.87 7.18 -3.21
CA VAL A 190 -13.93 6.89 -4.64
C VAL A 190 -12.55 6.56 -5.26
N PRO A 191 -11.52 7.43 -5.19
CA PRO A 191 -10.20 7.11 -5.71
C PRO A 191 -9.53 5.94 -4.98
N ILE A 192 -9.78 5.77 -3.67
CA ILE A 192 -9.28 4.60 -2.90
C ILE A 192 -9.89 3.31 -3.46
N ALA A 193 -11.20 3.28 -3.69
CA ALA A 193 -11.87 2.12 -4.30
C ALA A 193 -11.34 1.85 -5.72
N GLY A 194 -11.13 2.89 -6.53
CA GLY A 194 -10.53 2.77 -7.86
C GLY A 194 -9.12 2.13 -7.81
N ALA A 195 -8.28 2.57 -6.88
CA ALA A 195 -6.96 1.99 -6.65
C ALA A 195 -7.03 0.55 -6.14
N ALA A 196 -7.99 0.22 -5.27
CA ALA A 196 -8.21 -1.14 -4.78
C ALA A 196 -8.63 -2.09 -5.92
N VAL A 197 -9.51 -1.63 -6.81
CA VAL A 197 -9.88 -2.37 -8.02
C VAL A 197 -8.67 -2.57 -8.94
N ALA A 198 -7.83 -1.55 -9.13
CA ALA A 198 -6.61 -1.65 -9.93
C ALA A 198 -5.62 -2.66 -9.33
N LEU A 199 -5.45 -2.65 -8.00
CA LEU A 199 -4.64 -3.63 -7.27
C LEU A 199 -5.20 -5.06 -7.43
N ALA A 200 -6.51 -5.25 -7.25
CA ALA A 200 -7.15 -6.55 -7.42
C ALA A 200 -7.04 -7.09 -8.85
N ARG A 201 -7.13 -6.20 -9.86
CA ARG A 201 -6.90 -6.57 -11.27
C ARG A 201 -5.46 -6.97 -11.52
N ASN A 202 -4.48 -6.22 -10.99
CA ASN A 202 -3.07 -6.57 -11.10
C ASN A 202 -2.75 -7.92 -10.42
N ALA A 203 -3.37 -8.20 -9.27
CA ALA A 203 -3.17 -9.44 -8.52
C ALA A 203 -3.55 -10.71 -9.30
N ARG A 204 -4.30 -10.59 -10.40
CA ARG A 204 -4.66 -11.72 -11.26
C ARG A 204 -3.46 -12.29 -12.03
N VAL A 205 -2.47 -11.46 -12.36
CA VAL A 205 -1.25 -11.90 -13.01
C VAL A 205 -0.34 -12.53 -11.96
N ARG A 206 0.02 -13.80 -12.18
CA ARG A 206 0.81 -14.64 -11.28
C ARG A 206 2.26 -14.67 -11.74
N PRO A 207 3.15 -13.87 -11.12
CA PRO A 207 4.59 -14.00 -11.39
C PRO A 207 5.10 -15.37 -10.95
N GLN A 208 6.12 -15.87 -11.64
CA GLN A 208 6.80 -17.15 -11.40
C GLN A 208 8.30 -16.99 -11.10
N ALA A 209 8.87 -15.79 -11.29
CA ALA A 209 10.26 -15.49 -10.98
C ALA A 209 10.64 -15.91 -9.55
N SER A 210 11.63 -16.79 -9.45
CA SER A 210 12.18 -17.27 -8.18
C SER A 210 13.03 -16.20 -7.51
N GLY A 211 13.03 -16.19 -6.17
CA GLY A 211 13.84 -15.27 -5.37
C GLY A 211 13.15 -14.88 -4.07
N SER A 212 13.95 -14.49 -3.08
CA SER A 212 13.44 -13.99 -1.80
C SER A 212 13.16 -12.49 -1.87
N ALA A 213 12.16 -12.02 -1.12
CA ALA A 213 12.00 -10.60 -0.89
C ALA A 213 13.14 -10.06 0.00
N GLY A 214 13.71 -8.93 -0.41
CA GLY A 214 14.57 -8.09 0.42
C GLY A 214 13.82 -7.49 1.61
N ASP A 215 14.54 -6.97 2.58
CA ASP A 215 13.96 -6.40 3.80
C ASP A 215 13.72 -4.88 3.71
N LEU A 216 13.36 -4.25 4.83
CA LEU A 216 13.19 -2.80 4.92
C LEU A 216 14.48 -2.03 4.61
N PHE A 217 15.63 -2.54 5.03
CA PHE A 217 16.90 -1.84 4.88
C PHE A 217 17.30 -1.73 3.41
N ASP A 218 16.91 -2.70 2.59
CA ASP A 218 17.11 -2.64 1.14
C ASP A 218 16.26 -1.53 0.49
N ASP A 219 15.09 -1.19 1.06
CA ASP A 219 14.21 -0.14 0.53
C ASP A 219 14.69 1.26 0.88
N VAL A 220 15.26 1.44 2.08
CA VAL A 220 15.71 2.74 2.60
C VAL A 220 17.23 2.93 2.54
N ALA A 221 17.99 1.99 1.95
CA ALA A 221 19.45 2.08 1.82
C ALA A 221 19.95 3.45 1.32
N PRO A 222 19.36 4.06 0.27
CA PRO A 222 19.81 5.39 -0.19
C PRO A 222 19.71 6.51 0.86
N LEU A 223 18.77 6.38 1.81
CA LEU A 223 18.59 7.32 2.92
C LEU A 223 19.45 6.94 4.13
N LEU A 224 19.62 5.64 4.38
CA LEU A 224 20.41 5.12 5.50
C LEU A 224 21.92 5.24 5.26
N ASP A 225 22.38 5.25 4.02
CA ASP A 225 23.80 5.45 3.69
C ASP A 225 24.29 6.85 4.10
N LEU A 226 23.37 7.79 4.35
CA LEU A 226 23.66 9.11 4.93
C LEU A 226 23.76 9.09 6.46
N VAL A 227 23.31 8.01 7.10
CA VAL A 227 23.15 7.91 8.55
C VAL A 227 24.22 6.94 9.11
N PRO A 228 25.17 7.40 9.94
CA PRO A 228 26.33 6.60 10.37
C PRO A 228 26.00 5.46 11.36
N PHE A 229 24.72 5.20 11.66
CA PHE A 229 24.32 4.20 12.65
C PHE A 229 24.32 2.78 12.05
N ARG A 230 25.00 1.84 12.72
CA ARG A 230 25.00 0.38 12.42
C ARG A 230 23.64 -0.28 12.70
N LEU A 231 22.59 0.16 12.01
CA LEU A 231 21.20 -0.32 12.15
C LEU A 231 20.86 -1.44 11.16
N ARG A 232 21.66 -1.62 10.10
CA ARG A 232 21.47 -2.67 9.09
C ARG A 232 21.43 -4.04 9.76
N GLY A 233 20.41 -4.83 9.43
CA GLY A 233 20.18 -6.16 10.03
C GLY A 233 19.65 -6.14 11.47
N ARG A 234 19.32 -4.97 12.04
CA ARG A 234 18.77 -4.82 13.41
C ARG A 234 17.38 -4.15 13.38
N PRO A 235 16.35 -4.84 12.84
CA PRO A 235 15.02 -4.27 12.58
C PRO A 235 14.37 -3.61 13.81
N TRP A 236 14.50 -4.22 14.99
CA TRP A 236 13.96 -3.66 16.22
C TRP A 236 14.65 -2.38 16.69
N ARG A 237 15.97 -2.25 16.48
CA ARG A 237 16.68 -1.02 16.85
C ARG A 237 16.28 0.14 15.95
N PHE A 238 16.10 -0.15 14.66
CA PHE A 238 15.54 0.82 13.72
C PHE A 238 14.12 1.22 14.12
N CYS A 239 13.26 0.27 14.44
CA CYS A 239 11.90 0.54 14.94
C CYS A 239 11.91 1.42 16.20
N LEU A 240 12.77 1.13 17.18
CA LEU A 240 12.86 1.92 18.41
C LEU A 240 13.34 3.34 18.13
N LEU A 241 14.30 3.52 17.23
CA LEU A 241 14.78 4.85 16.84
C LEU A 241 13.65 5.66 16.19
N VAL A 242 12.90 5.06 15.26
CA VAL A 242 11.73 5.70 14.65
C VAL A 242 10.65 6.01 15.70
N ALA A 243 10.36 5.06 16.59
CA ALA A 243 9.37 5.25 17.65
C ALA A 243 9.77 6.41 18.59
N VAL A 244 11.05 6.52 18.96
CA VAL A 244 11.56 7.65 19.75
C VAL A 244 11.46 8.96 18.98
N ALA A 245 11.80 8.99 17.69
CA ALA A 245 11.72 10.19 16.87
C ALA A 245 10.26 10.68 16.74
N VAL A 246 9.31 9.78 16.49
CA VAL A 246 7.88 10.11 16.42
C VAL A 246 7.36 10.56 17.79
N ALA A 247 7.72 9.86 18.87
CA ALA A 247 7.35 10.24 20.22
C ALA A 247 7.88 11.63 20.61
N ALA A 248 9.13 11.96 20.23
CA ALA A 248 9.71 13.28 20.44
C ALA A 248 8.96 14.36 19.65
N ALA A 249 8.60 14.10 18.39
CA ALA A 249 7.79 15.02 17.60
C ALA A 249 6.40 15.25 18.23
N ALA A 250 5.74 14.19 18.70
CA ALA A 250 4.46 14.27 19.38
C ALA A 250 4.54 15.01 20.73
N LEU A 251 5.64 14.81 21.48
CA LEU A 251 5.91 15.54 22.71
C LEU A 251 6.01 17.05 22.45
N ILE A 252 6.79 17.43 21.43
CA ILE A 252 7.01 18.85 21.07
C ILE A 252 5.71 19.47 20.57
N ALA A 253 4.98 18.78 19.68
CA ALA A 253 3.76 19.30 19.08
C ALA A 253 2.60 19.43 20.08
N GLY A 254 2.51 18.53 21.07
CA GLY A 254 1.45 18.54 22.09
C GLY A 254 1.69 19.46 23.28
N GLY A 255 2.87 20.08 23.39
CA GLY A 255 3.22 20.93 24.53
C GLY A 255 3.25 20.19 25.89
N PRO A 256 3.30 20.93 27.02
CA PRO A 256 3.44 20.32 28.34
C PRO A 256 2.23 19.49 28.79
N ASP A 257 1.03 19.83 28.33
CA ASP A 257 -0.21 19.22 28.80
C ASP A 257 -0.54 17.91 28.06
N GLU A 258 -0.44 17.90 26.72
CA GLU A 258 -0.79 16.72 25.91
C GLU A 258 0.41 15.96 25.37
N GLY A 259 1.57 16.63 25.27
CA GLY A 259 2.78 16.08 24.69
C GLY A 259 3.21 14.75 25.32
N PRO A 260 3.31 14.63 26.66
CA PRO A 260 3.73 13.37 27.29
C PRO A 260 2.81 12.19 26.97
N ARG A 261 1.48 12.41 26.99
CA ARG A 261 0.48 11.39 26.66
C ARG A 261 0.59 10.98 25.18
N ASN A 262 0.69 11.96 24.29
CA ASN A 262 0.79 11.72 22.85
C ASN A 262 2.10 10.99 22.52
N ALA A 263 3.22 11.36 23.16
CA ALA A 263 4.51 10.70 22.98
C ALA A 263 4.49 9.21 23.36
N VAL A 264 3.91 8.87 24.51
CA VAL A 264 3.75 7.48 24.95
C VAL A 264 2.85 6.70 23.98
N PHE A 265 1.72 7.30 23.59
CA PHE A 265 0.79 6.68 22.66
C PHE A 265 1.44 6.38 21.32
N GLU A 266 2.11 7.36 20.71
CA GLU A 266 2.80 7.21 19.43
C GLU A 266 3.93 6.18 19.49
N PHE A 267 4.72 6.19 20.57
CA PHE A 267 5.76 5.17 20.78
C PHE A 267 5.17 3.76 20.78
N VAL A 268 4.11 3.54 21.57
CA VAL A 268 3.44 2.25 21.67
C VAL A 268 2.80 1.87 20.34
N ALA A 269 2.15 2.80 19.65
CA ALA A 269 1.52 2.56 18.35
C ALA A 269 2.53 2.10 17.30
N VAL A 270 3.69 2.77 17.20
CA VAL A 270 4.77 2.37 16.29
C VAL A 270 5.31 0.99 16.65
N CYS A 271 5.63 0.74 17.92
CA CYS A 271 6.16 -0.55 18.36
C CYS A 271 5.16 -1.69 18.18
N ALA A 272 3.88 -1.49 18.52
CA ALA A 272 2.82 -2.47 18.35
C ALA A 272 2.53 -2.74 16.87
N GLY A 273 2.48 -1.70 16.04
CA GLY A 273 2.33 -1.82 14.59
C GLY A 273 3.50 -2.59 13.96
N PHE A 274 4.73 -2.30 14.37
CA PHE A 274 5.90 -3.05 13.95
C PHE A 274 5.87 -4.52 14.43
N ALA A 275 5.40 -4.76 15.65
CA ALA A 275 5.26 -6.08 16.21
C ALA A 275 4.22 -6.92 15.45
N GLY A 276 3.03 -6.37 15.21
CA GLY A 276 1.92 -7.06 14.57
C GLY A 276 2.06 -7.18 13.05
N LEU A 277 2.48 -6.12 12.37
CA LEU A 277 2.50 -6.05 10.90
C LEU A 277 3.90 -6.23 10.30
N GLY A 278 4.97 -6.16 11.09
CA GLY A 278 6.34 -6.09 10.58
C GLY A 278 6.75 -7.26 9.69
N ARG A 279 6.36 -8.50 10.02
CA ARG A 279 6.65 -9.67 9.14
C ARG A 279 5.80 -9.66 7.88
N PHE A 280 4.50 -9.39 8.03
CA PHE A 280 3.55 -9.37 6.93
C PHE A 280 3.92 -8.32 5.86
N LEU A 281 4.37 -7.16 6.31
CA LEU A 281 4.81 -6.04 5.48
C LEU A 281 6.28 -6.16 5.00
N GLY A 282 7.00 -7.22 5.36
CA GLY A 282 8.39 -7.42 4.96
C GLY A 282 9.38 -6.42 5.61
N LEU A 283 9.07 -5.94 6.81
CA LEU A 283 9.95 -5.05 7.59
C LEU A 283 10.98 -5.81 8.42
N ARG A 284 10.68 -7.07 8.75
CA ARG A 284 11.54 -7.99 9.49
C ARG A 284 11.24 -9.43 9.07
N ARG A 285 12.22 -10.32 9.25
CA ARG A 285 12.03 -11.77 9.11
C ARG A 285 11.56 -12.37 10.44
#